data_AF-A0A6G9N7H1-F1
#
_entry.id   AF-A0A6G9N7H1-F1
#
_cell.length_a   1.000
_cell.length_b   1.000
_cell.length_c   1.000
_cell.angle_alpha   90.00
_cell.angle_beta   90.00
_cell.angle_gamma   90.00
#
_symmetry.space_group_name_H-M   'P 1'
#
loop_
_entity.id
_entity.type
_entity.pdbx_description
1 polymer ?
#
loop_
_entity_poly.entity_id
_entity_poly.type
_entity_poly.pdbx_seq_one_letter_code
_entity_poly.pdbx_strand_id
1 'polypeptide(L)'
;MSAIYAEREVADAAQAYFAGVKADLLEHGGILVDREKPLRRSPEFATAVFDKLAVILARSYHTGELDYETADMLANSFEGELIELLIDFWPKGDGGPYPHQWSEVYEAFDAGEFDHFGRSSDPVREFTDPAIAEFLAKHG
;
A
#
# COMPACT_ATOMS: atom_id res chain seq x y z
N MET A 1 4.88 18.50 11.54
CA MET A 1 3.47 18.06 11.57
C MET A 1 3.19 17.52 12.96
N SER A 2 2.14 18.02 13.63
CA SER A 2 1.66 17.46 14.89
C SER A 2 1.07 16.09 14.61
N ALA A 3 1.66 15.01 15.14
CA ALA A 3 1.10 13.68 14.97
C ALA A 3 -0.23 13.62 15.75
N ILE A 4 -1.36 13.68 15.05
CA ILE A 4 -2.71 13.60 15.60
C ILE A 4 -2.92 12.21 16.27
N TYR A 5 -2.11 11.22 15.91
CA TYR A 5 -2.11 9.85 16.42
C TYR A 5 -0.72 9.44 16.93
N ALA A 6 -0.68 8.53 17.91
CA ALA A 6 0.58 7.98 18.37
C ALA A 6 1.18 7.09 17.27
N GLU A 7 2.49 7.22 16.99
CA GLU A 7 3.18 6.43 15.96
C GLU A 7 2.94 4.92 16.12
N ARG A 8 2.96 4.44 17.36
CA ARG A 8 2.67 3.04 17.70
C ARG A 8 1.26 2.61 17.29
N GLU A 9 0.26 3.47 17.50
CA GLU A 9 -1.13 3.17 17.15
C GLU A 9 -1.30 2.97 15.63
N VAL A 10 -0.67 3.85 14.85
CA VAL A 10 -0.66 3.75 13.37
C VAL A 10 0.07 2.48 12.92
N ALA A 11 1.23 2.18 13.51
CA ALA A 11 2.00 0.99 13.18
C ALA A 11 1.26 -0.30 13.52
N ASP A 12 0.63 -0.38 14.70
CA ASP A 12 -0.16 -1.54 15.12
C ASP A 12 -1.36 -1.75 14.17
N ALA A 13 -2.03 -0.67 13.76
CA ALA A 13 -3.13 -0.73 12.78
C ALA A 13 -2.68 -1.20 11.40
N ALA A 14 -1.57 -0.67 10.88
CA ALA A 14 -1.01 -1.08 9.59
C ALA A 14 -0.60 -2.57 9.60
N GLN A 15 0.06 -3.03 10.67
CA GLN A 15 0.43 -4.44 10.81
C GLN A 15 -0.79 -5.36 10.88
N ALA A 16 -1.80 -5.00 11.67
CA ALA A 16 -3.03 -5.80 11.78
C ALA A 16 -3.76 -5.87 10.44
N TYR A 17 -3.82 -4.76 9.71
CA TYR A 17 -4.43 -4.69 8.39
C TYR A 17 -3.67 -5.55 7.36
N PHE A 18 -2.36 -5.38 7.24
CA PHE A 18 -1.51 -6.16 6.34
C PHE A 18 -1.59 -7.67 6.63
N ALA A 19 -1.47 -8.06 7.90
CA ALA A 19 -1.54 -9.46 8.31
C ALA A 19 -2.92 -10.07 8.01
N GLY A 20 -3.99 -9.31 8.20
CA GLY A 20 -5.33 -9.73 7.83
C GLY A 20 -5.44 -10.02 6.34
N VAL A 21 -5.11 -9.04 5.49
CA VAL A 21 -5.26 -9.19 4.03
C VAL A 21 -4.40 -10.32 3.48
N LYS A 22 -3.16 -10.44 3.96
CA LYS A 22 -2.29 -11.56 3.62
C LYS A 22 -2.91 -12.91 4.01
N ALA A 23 -3.52 -13.01 5.20
CA ALA A 23 -4.16 -14.24 5.66
C ALA A 23 -5.36 -14.63 4.78
N ASP A 24 -6.23 -13.68 4.43
CA ASP A 24 -7.38 -13.96 3.58
C ASP A 24 -6.97 -14.36 2.18
N LEU A 25 -5.96 -13.69 1.62
CA LEU A 25 -5.48 -14.05 0.29
C LEU A 25 -5.00 -15.51 0.27
N LEU A 26 -4.27 -15.91 1.31
CA LEU A 26 -3.77 -17.28 1.47
C LEU A 26 -4.89 -18.30 1.75
N GLU A 27 -5.92 -17.93 2.53
CA GLU A 27 -6.98 -18.86 2.96
C GLU A 27 -8.14 -18.95 1.97
N HIS A 28 -8.46 -17.86 1.28
CA HIS A 28 -9.69 -17.70 0.51
C HIS A 28 -9.45 -17.31 -0.95
N GLY A 29 -8.21 -17.00 -1.35
CA GLY A 29 -7.89 -16.57 -2.72
C GLY A 29 -8.49 -15.20 -3.08
N GLY A 30 -8.81 -14.39 -2.08
CA GLY A 30 -9.42 -13.07 -2.22
C GLY A 30 -9.53 -12.38 -0.87
N ILE A 31 -10.06 -11.15 -0.84
CA ILE A 31 -10.08 -10.29 0.36
C ILE A 31 -11.49 -10.18 0.93
N LEU A 32 -11.63 -10.34 2.25
CA LEU A 32 -12.90 -10.14 2.95
C LEU A 32 -13.17 -8.66 3.23
N VAL A 33 -14.41 -8.26 2.99
CA VAL A 33 -14.98 -6.91 3.19
C VAL A 33 -15.18 -6.64 4.69
N ASP A 34 -14.81 -5.44 5.18
CA ASP A 34 -14.99 -4.83 6.53
C ASP A 34 -13.69 -4.51 7.33
N ARG A 35 -12.50 -4.79 6.80
CA ARG A 35 -11.22 -4.49 7.48
C ARG A 35 -10.86 -3.02 7.53
N GLU A 36 -11.50 -2.23 6.70
CA GLU A 36 -11.33 -0.80 6.58
C GLU A 36 -12.14 -0.04 7.66
N LYS A 37 -13.03 -0.72 8.41
CA LYS A 37 -13.78 -0.13 9.55
C LYS A 37 -12.91 0.60 10.58
N PRO A 38 -11.77 0.05 11.05
CA PRO A 38 -10.86 0.76 11.94
C PRO A 38 -10.18 1.97 11.27
N LEU A 39 -10.05 1.96 9.93
CA LEU A 39 -9.44 3.04 9.16
C LEU A 39 -10.42 4.21 8.95
N ARG A 40 -11.73 3.95 8.92
CA ARG A 40 -12.83 4.94 8.81
C ARG A 40 -12.91 5.98 9.94
N ARG A 41 -11.98 5.96 10.91
CA ARG A 41 -11.94 6.92 12.03
C ARG A 41 -11.74 8.36 11.57
N SER A 42 -10.86 8.57 10.61
CA SER A 42 -10.62 9.85 9.95
C SER A 42 -9.78 9.66 8.68
N PRO A 43 -9.84 10.60 7.73
CA PRO A 43 -8.96 10.61 6.57
C PRO A 43 -7.48 10.62 6.98
N GLU A 44 -7.09 11.40 7.99
CA GLU A 44 -5.70 11.51 8.44
C GLU A 44 -5.17 10.19 9.03
N PHE A 45 -6.04 9.46 9.74
CA PHE A 45 -5.67 8.16 10.30
C PHE A 45 -5.48 7.13 9.19
N ALA A 46 -6.42 7.07 8.23
CA ALA A 46 -6.31 6.19 7.07
C ALA A 46 -5.03 6.50 6.27
N THR A 47 -4.79 7.77 5.93
CA THR A 47 -3.56 8.20 5.25
C THR A 47 -2.30 7.72 5.96
N ALA A 48 -2.21 7.94 7.28
CA ALA A 48 -1.04 7.52 8.05
C ALA A 48 -0.84 6.00 8.08
N VAL A 49 -1.93 5.23 8.13
CA VAL A 49 -1.88 3.77 8.07
C VAL A 49 -1.39 3.29 6.70
N PHE A 50 -1.92 3.87 5.60
CA PHE A 50 -1.48 3.52 4.24
C PHE A 50 -0.01 3.84 3.98
N ASP A 51 0.48 4.99 4.47
CA ASP A 51 1.91 5.29 4.40
C ASP A 51 2.77 4.26 5.15
N LYS A 52 2.27 3.71 6.26
CA LYS A 52 2.95 2.59 6.96
C LYS A 52 2.82 1.26 6.23
N LEU A 53 1.70 0.99 5.56
CA LEU A 53 1.55 -0.19 4.70
C LEU A 53 2.59 -0.19 3.57
N ALA A 54 2.87 0.98 3.00
CA ALA A 54 3.89 1.16 1.96
C ALA A 54 5.25 0.60 2.43
N VAL A 55 5.69 0.98 3.62
CA VAL A 55 6.96 0.50 4.21
C VAL A 55 6.94 -1.00 4.50
N ILE A 56 5.82 -1.54 4.99
CA ILE A 56 5.68 -2.97 5.26
C ILE A 56 5.77 -3.77 3.95
N LEU A 57 4.97 -3.42 2.95
CA LEU A 57 4.91 -4.11 1.66
C LEU A 57 6.26 -4.04 0.93
N ALA A 58 6.83 -2.83 0.82
CA ALA A 58 8.13 -2.62 0.18
C ALA A 58 9.23 -3.46 0.83
N ARG A 59 9.28 -3.53 2.16
CA ARG A 59 10.29 -4.33 2.88
C ARG A 59 10.06 -5.83 2.69
N SER A 60 8.83 -6.32 2.80
CA SER A 60 8.53 -7.74 2.62
C SER A 60 8.88 -8.20 1.20
N TYR A 61 8.58 -7.41 0.17
CA TYR A 61 9.02 -7.68 -1.20
C TYR A 61 10.55 -7.63 -1.35
N HIS A 62 11.19 -6.54 -0.92
CA HIS A 62 12.64 -6.34 -1.08
C HIS A 62 13.49 -7.41 -0.40
N THR A 63 13.01 -7.98 0.72
CA THR A 63 13.68 -9.05 1.44
C THR A 63 13.38 -10.45 0.89
N GLY A 64 12.51 -10.57 -0.11
CA GLY A 64 12.07 -11.84 -0.69
C GLY A 64 11.06 -12.61 0.18
N GLU A 65 10.46 -11.98 1.18
CA GLU A 65 9.34 -12.56 1.93
C GLU A 65 8.09 -12.71 1.04
N LEU A 66 7.93 -11.79 0.08
CA LEU A 66 6.91 -11.84 -0.96
C LEU A 66 7.60 -11.83 -2.33
N ASP A 67 7.10 -12.65 -3.25
CA ASP A 67 7.43 -12.49 -4.67
C ASP A 67 6.66 -11.32 -5.28
N TYR A 68 7.01 -10.97 -6.53
CA TYR A 68 6.38 -9.86 -7.23
C TYR A 68 4.87 -10.06 -7.38
N GLU A 69 4.43 -11.23 -7.85
CA GLU A 69 3.01 -11.50 -8.10
C GLU A 69 2.16 -11.36 -6.83
N THR A 70 2.66 -11.83 -5.68
CA THR A 70 1.97 -11.69 -4.40
C THR A 70 1.98 -10.24 -3.91
N ALA A 71 3.11 -9.54 -4.03
CA ALA A 71 3.22 -8.15 -3.59
C ALA A 71 2.36 -7.20 -4.43
N ASP A 72 2.33 -7.41 -5.74
CA ASP A 72 1.49 -6.68 -6.71
C ASP A 72 -0.01 -6.90 -6.45
N MET A 73 -0.42 -8.14 -6.20
CA MET A 73 -1.81 -8.44 -5.86
C MET A 73 -2.25 -7.75 -4.56
N LEU A 74 -1.36 -7.68 -3.55
CA LEU A 74 -1.61 -6.92 -2.32
C LEU A 74 -1.65 -5.41 -2.61
N ALA A 75 -0.77 -4.89 -3.47
CA ALA A 75 -0.74 -3.48 -3.84
C ALA A 75 -2.07 -3.04 -4.48
N ASN A 76 -2.52 -3.76 -5.50
CA ASN A 76 -3.79 -3.52 -6.18
C ASN A 76 -5.00 -3.62 -5.24
N SER A 77 -4.93 -4.54 -4.29
CA SER A 77 -5.97 -4.71 -3.28
C SER A 77 -6.08 -3.55 -2.30
N PHE A 78 -4.93 -3.14 -1.73
CA PHE A 78 -4.85 -2.00 -0.83
C PHE A 78 -5.29 -0.71 -1.54
N GLU A 79 -4.90 -0.51 -2.80
CA GLU A 79 -5.35 0.64 -3.58
C GLU A 79 -6.87 0.66 -3.79
N GLY A 80 -7.47 -0.49 -4.11
CA GLY A 80 -8.92 -0.61 -4.20
C GLY A 80 -9.64 -0.19 -2.92
N GLU A 81 -9.19 -0.68 -1.76
CA GLU A 81 -9.75 -0.30 -0.46
C GLU A 81 -9.50 1.18 -0.10
N LEU A 82 -8.32 1.73 -0.45
CA LEU A 82 -8.04 3.15 -0.29
C LEU A 82 -9.06 3.98 -1.08
N ILE A 83 -9.29 3.65 -2.35
CA ILE A 83 -10.24 4.38 -3.20
C ILE A 83 -11.65 4.34 -2.59
N GLU A 84 -12.10 3.19 -2.09
CA GLU A 84 -13.40 3.08 -1.40
C GLU A 84 -13.46 3.96 -0.14
N LEU A 85 -12.42 3.94 0.70
CA LEU A 85 -12.30 4.80 1.87
C LEU A 85 -12.32 6.29 1.49
N LEU A 86 -11.60 6.68 0.44
CA LEU A 86 -11.54 8.06 -0.01
C LEU A 86 -12.90 8.52 -0.53
N ILE A 87 -13.66 7.68 -1.23
CA ILE A 87 -15.04 7.98 -1.65
C ILE A 87 -15.94 8.23 -0.43
N ASP A 88 -15.81 7.41 0.62
CA ASP A 88 -16.57 7.57 1.87
C ASP A 88 -16.21 8.88 2.61
N PHE A 89 -14.93 9.27 2.58
CA PHE A 89 -14.42 10.44 3.30
C PHE A 89 -14.61 11.77 2.58
N TRP A 90 -14.58 11.78 1.26
CA TRP A 90 -14.61 13.01 0.47
C TRP A 90 -15.96 13.25 -0.20
N PRO A 91 -16.90 13.97 0.45
CA PRO A 91 -17.91 14.66 -0.32
C PRO A 91 -17.20 15.70 -1.21
N LYS A 92 -17.48 15.64 -2.51
CA LYS A 92 -16.87 16.43 -3.59
C LYS A 92 -16.56 17.88 -3.17
N GLY A 93 -15.29 18.26 -3.08
CA GLY A 93 -14.92 19.69 -3.01
C GLY A 93 -13.49 20.01 -2.61
N ASP A 94 -12.94 19.38 -1.57
CA ASP A 94 -11.99 20.13 -0.74
C ASP A 94 -10.54 19.58 -0.71
N GLY A 95 -10.27 18.36 -1.18
CA GLY A 95 -8.91 17.82 -1.10
C GLY A 95 -8.32 17.75 0.33
N GLY A 96 -8.69 16.76 1.14
CA GLY A 96 -8.01 16.26 2.33
C GLY A 96 -6.75 15.40 2.05
N PRO A 97 -6.30 14.63 3.06
CA PRO A 97 -4.97 14.03 3.07
C PRO A 97 -4.83 12.87 2.09
N TYR A 98 -3.66 12.77 1.46
CA TYR A 98 -3.33 11.74 0.48
C TYR A 98 -2.07 10.97 0.94
N PRO A 99 -2.06 9.62 0.89
CA PRO A 99 -0.94 8.82 1.37
C PRO A 99 0.19 8.78 0.32
N HIS A 100 1.10 9.74 0.44
CA HIS A 100 2.18 9.93 -0.53
C HIS A 100 3.16 8.74 -0.57
N GLN A 101 3.50 8.16 0.59
CA GLN A 101 4.41 7.00 0.61
C GLN A 101 3.74 5.78 -0.01
N TRP A 102 2.44 5.60 0.24
CA TRP A 102 1.64 4.57 -0.41
C TRP A 102 1.64 4.72 -1.93
N SER A 103 1.34 5.93 -2.43
CA SER A 103 1.32 6.22 -3.87
C SER A 103 2.66 5.88 -4.55
N GLU A 104 3.80 6.23 -3.93
CA GLU A 104 5.12 5.88 -4.47
C GLU A 104 5.32 4.36 -4.60
N VAL A 105 4.89 3.60 -3.59
CA VAL A 105 5.03 2.13 -3.60
C VAL A 105 4.05 1.49 -4.58
N TYR A 106 2.80 1.95 -4.63
CA TYR A 106 1.81 1.45 -5.58
C TYR A 106 2.26 1.68 -7.02
N GLU A 107 2.72 2.89 -7.36
CA GLU A 107 3.25 3.21 -8.69
C GLU A 107 4.47 2.37 -9.07
N ALA A 108 5.31 1.98 -8.10
CA ALA A 108 6.45 1.10 -8.35
C ALA A 108 6.02 -0.32 -8.77
N PHE A 109 4.94 -0.84 -8.19
CA PHE A 109 4.38 -2.13 -8.59
C PHE A 109 3.65 -2.03 -9.93
N ASP A 110 2.80 -1.02 -10.14
CA ASP A 110 2.11 -0.77 -11.42
C ASP A 110 3.10 -0.65 -12.61
N ALA A 111 4.23 0.02 -12.39
CA ALA A 111 5.28 0.13 -13.41
C ALA A 111 5.91 -1.22 -13.81
N GLY A 112 5.86 -2.22 -12.93
CA GLY A 112 6.35 -3.58 -13.18
C GLY A 112 5.40 -4.45 -13.98
N GLU A 113 4.11 -4.07 -14.11
CA GLU A 113 3.10 -4.92 -14.74
C GLU A 113 3.24 -4.99 -16.28
N PHE A 114 3.81 -3.95 -16.89
CA PHE A 114 3.76 -3.76 -18.34
C PHE A 114 5.16 -3.75 -18.98
N ASP A 115 5.26 -4.24 -20.21
CA ASP A 115 6.49 -4.22 -21.02
C ASP A 115 6.88 -2.81 -21.54
N HIS A 116 6.13 -1.77 -21.11
CA HIS A 116 6.27 -0.38 -21.53
C HIS A 116 6.25 -0.19 -23.05
N PHE A 117 5.33 -0.88 -23.74
CA PHE A 117 5.18 -0.89 -25.21
C PHE A 117 6.37 -1.54 -25.91
N GLY A 118 6.81 -2.70 -25.38
CA GLY A 118 7.94 -3.47 -25.89
C GLY A 118 9.32 -2.86 -25.60
N ARG A 119 9.41 -1.94 -24.62
CA ARG A 119 10.68 -1.31 -24.21
C ARG A 119 11.41 -2.09 -23.13
N SER A 120 10.74 -3.02 -22.46
CA SER A 120 11.29 -3.84 -21.39
C SER A 120 11.01 -5.32 -21.61
N SER A 121 12.00 -6.18 -21.34
CA SER A 121 11.81 -7.64 -21.28
C SER A 121 11.66 -8.16 -19.85
N ASP A 122 11.91 -7.30 -18.86
CA ASP A 122 11.84 -7.60 -17.43
C ASP A 122 11.48 -6.31 -16.65
N PRO A 123 10.23 -5.84 -16.79
CA PRO A 123 9.80 -4.56 -16.22
C PRO A 123 9.90 -4.53 -14.70
N VAL A 124 9.75 -5.68 -14.03
CA VAL A 124 9.97 -5.80 -12.59
C VAL A 124 11.39 -5.39 -12.22
N ARG A 125 12.40 -5.95 -12.89
CA ARG A 125 13.80 -5.58 -12.63
C ARG A 125 14.16 -4.16 -13.06
N GLU A 126 13.55 -3.68 -14.13
CA GLU A 126 13.87 -2.37 -14.69
C GLU A 126 13.18 -1.22 -13.96
N PHE A 127 12.02 -1.46 -13.34
CA PHE A 127 11.18 -0.41 -12.74
C PHE A 127 10.86 -0.67 -11.26
N THR A 128 10.27 -1.82 -10.92
CA THR A 128 9.84 -2.10 -9.54
C THR A 128 11.02 -2.23 -8.58
N ASP A 129 11.99 -3.09 -8.89
CA ASP A 129 13.18 -3.34 -8.07
C ASP A 129 13.92 -2.03 -7.69
N PRO A 130 14.31 -1.16 -8.64
CA PRO A 130 15.01 0.07 -8.31
C PRO A 130 14.12 1.07 -7.56
N ALA A 131 12.84 1.20 -7.90
CA ALA A 131 11.92 2.12 -7.23
C ALA A 131 11.68 1.72 -5.76
N ILE A 132 11.48 0.43 -5.48
CA ILE A 132 11.34 -0.08 -4.11
C ILE A 132 12.64 0.11 -3.31
N ALA A 133 13.80 -0.15 -3.93
CA ALA A 133 15.08 0.08 -3.26
C ALA A 133 15.29 1.56 -2.92
N GLU A 134 14.93 2.48 -3.81
CA GLU A 134 15.00 3.92 -3.57
C GLU A 134 14.03 4.36 -2.46
N PHE A 135 12.79 3.86 -2.50
CA PHE A 135 11.79 4.13 -1.47
C PHE A 135 12.29 3.71 -0.07
N LEU A 136 12.82 2.49 0.05
CA LEU A 136 13.36 1.99 1.32
C LEU A 136 14.61 2.75 1.78
N ALA A 137 15.42 3.30 0.88
CA ALA A 137 16.53 4.16 1.26
C ALA A 137 16.06 5.48 1.91
N LYS A 138 14.85 5.95 1.58
CA LYS A 138 14.25 7.18 2.12
C LYS A 138 13.42 6.92 3.39
N HIS A 139 12.74 5.77 3.46
CA HIS A 139 11.67 5.52 4.44
C HIS A 139 11.83 4.22 5.26
N GLY A 140 12.83 3.40 4.93
CA GLY A 140 13.06 2.07 5.49
C GLY A 140 13.85 2.02 6.78
#